data_AF-A0A249SNR9-F1
#
_entry.id   AF-A0A249SNR9-F1
#
_cell.length_a   1.000
_cell.length_b   1.000
_cell.length_c   1.000
_cell.angle_alpha   90.00
_cell.angle_beta   90.00
_cell.angle_gamma   90.00
#
_symmetry.space_group_name_H-M   'P 1'
#
loop_
_entity.id
_entity.type
_entity.pdbx_description
1 polymer ?
#
loop_
_entity_poly.entity_id
_entity_poly.type
_entity_poly.pdbx_seq_one_letter_code
_entity_poly.pdbx_strand_id
1 'polypeptide(L)'
;MSSLYIINLMLLIVNFIVLITLLFSMLYFSRAYYSYQVPRINSYNDVISSKEIERIINQFKKVYNLADYDVIYSNTESYISLFKNLNKRKKQIIISKKIFESVGYEIDYIISRLWISAQLKEKNNLIRGYKALLVYVPILSLVTILICLLLNCILFGYMSGRELEQLDDLLVWLWKIPLFSILYFTAFLSLLFGYLISFKVKETIEYNYNNEMSGLVKIALEEYVQDFVSARTYSQNIRISYIPLIKSSDFWENSKWMGPFVYI
;
A
#
# COMPACT_ATOMS: atom_id res chain seq x y z
N MET A 1 5.30 -11.96 -44.88
CA MET A 1 5.01 -11.10 -43.72
C MET A 1 6.08 -10.02 -43.64
N SER A 2 5.71 -8.75 -43.49
CA SER A 2 6.69 -7.67 -43.34
C SER A 2 7.44 -7.82 -42.00
N SER A 3 8.71 -7.40 -41.95
CA SER A 3 9.51 -7.40 -40.73
C SER A 3 8.81 -6.65 -39.58
N LEU A 4 8.10 -5.56 -39.91
CA LEU A 4 7.32 -4.76 -38.96
C LEU A 4 6.18 -5.55 -38.32
N TYR A 5 5.51 -6.43 -39.06
CA TYR A 5 4.46 -7.30 -38.50
C TYR A 5 5.02 -8.24 -37.44
N ILE A 6 6.17 -8.85 -37.72
CA ILE A 6 6.85 -9.76 -36.79
C ILE A 6 7.28 -9.00 -35.52
N ILE A 7 7.84 -7.80 -35.66
CA ILE A 7 8.24 -6.96 -34.51
C ILE A 7 7.03 -6.65 -33.62
N ASN A 8 5.92 -6.17 -34.20
CA ASN A 8 4.72 -5.85 -33.42
C ASN A 8 4.11 -7.09 -32.75
N LEU A 9 4.14 -8.25 -33.42
CA LEU A 9 3.72 -9.51 -32.82
C LEU A 9 4.60 -9.90 -31.63
N MET A 10 5.92 -9.81 -31.78
CA MET A 10 6.85 -10.11 -30.68
C MET A 10 6.65 -9.16 -29.49
N LEU A 11 6.47 -7.86 -29.73
CA LEU A 11 6.17 -6.89 -28.68
C LEU A 11 4.85 -7.19 -27.96
N LEU A 12 3.81 -7.58 -28.71
CA LEU A 12 2.54 -8.00 -28.12
C LEU A 12 2.70 -9.22 -27.21
N ILE A 13 3.44 -10.24 -27.67
CA ILE A 13 3.76 -11.43 -26.86
C ILE A 13 4.52 -11.04 -25.59
N VAL A 14 5.52 -10.16 -25.69
CA VAL A 14 6.26 -9.65 -24.52
C VAL A 14 5.33 -8.95 -23.53
N ASN A 15 4.41 -8.11 -24.01
CA ASN A 15 3.44 -7.44 -23.14
C ASN A 15 2.58 -8.46 -22.37
N PHE A 16 2.08 -9.51 -23.03
CA PHE A 16 1.36 -10.60 -22.36
C PHE A 16 2.20 -11.33 -21.32
N ILE A 17 3.46 -11.66 -21.63
CA ILE A 17 4.38 -12.31 -20.68
C ILE A 17 4.57 -11.44 -19.42
N VAL A 18 4.76 -10.13 -19.60
CA VAL A 18 4.89 -9.18 -18.48
C VAL A 18 3.63 -9.16 -17.62
N LEU A 19 2.43 -9.14 -18.23
CA LEU A 19 1.18 -9.17 -17.49
C LEU A 19 1.03 -10.47 -16.68
N ILE A 20 1.34 -11.60 -17.30
CA ILE A 20 1.32 -12.91 -16.65
C ILE A 20 2.29 -12.93 -15.46
N THR A 21 3.49 -12.37 -15.62
CA THR A 21 4.49 -12.28 -14.55
C THR A 21 4.02 -11.41 -13.39
N LEU A 22 3.34 -10.29 -13.67
CA LEU A 22 2.71 -9.46 -12.63
C LEU A 22 1.64 -10.24 -11.86
N LEU A 23 0.77 -10.98 -12.56
CA LEU A 23 -0.26 -11.80 -11.94
C LEU A 23 0.35 -12.90 -11.06
N PHE A 24 1.37 -13.62 -11.55
CA PHE A 24 2.09 -14.62 -10.75
C PHE A 24 2.78 -14.00 -9.53
N SER A 25 3.32 -12.79 -9.67
CA SER A 25 3.91 -12.06 -8.53
C SER A 25 2.86 -11.77 -7.46
N MET A 26 1.66 -11.30 -7.85
CA MET A 26 0.56 -11.07 -6.90
C MET A 26 0.13 -12.35 -6.18
N LEU A 27 0.05 -13.48 -6.90
CA LEU A 27 -0.27 -14.78 -6.31
C LEU A 27 0.82 -15.24 -5.33
N TYR A 28 2.09 -15.05 -5.69
CA TYR A 28 3.22 -15.37 -4.83
C TYR A 28 3.19 -14.55 -3.53
N PHE A 29 3.02 -13.22 -3.63
CA PHE A 29 2.89 -12.36 -2.44
C PHE A 29 1.66 -12.69 -1.60
N SER A 30 0.56 -13.07 -2.24
CA SER A 30 -0.64 -13.55 -1.54
C SER A 30 -0.37 -14.80 -0.73
N ARG A 31 0.26 -15.81 -1.33
CA ARG A 31 0.66 -17.02 -0.62
C ARG A 31 1.64 -16.74 0.51
N ALA A 32 2.66 -15.89 0.26
CA ALA A 32 3.63 -15.51 1.27
C ALA A 32 2.95 -14.83 2.48
N TYR A 33 1.99 -13.93 2.23
CA TYR A 33 1.20 -13.29 3.28
C TYR A 33 0.46 -14.29 4.17
N TYR A 34 -0.25 -15.24 3.55
CA TYR A 34 -0.97 -16.27 4.30
C TYR A 34 -0.04 -17.24 5.05
N SER A 35 1.24 -17.32 4.69
CA SER A 35 2.24 -18.12 5.41
C SER A 35 2.90 -17.39 6.60
N TYR A 36 2.89 -16.06 6.65
CA TYR A 36 3.52 -15.32 7.76
C TYR A 36 2.87 -15.67 9.10
N GLN A 37 3.66 -15.81 10.15
CA GLN A 37 3.14 -15.92 11.51
C GLN A 37 3.39 -14.60 12.23
N VAL A 38 2.37 -14.12 12.94
CA VAL A 38 2.51 -13.00 13.85
C VAL A 38 2.84 -13.62 15.21
N PRO A 39 4.06 -13.46 15.74
CA PRO A 39 4.43 -14.06 17.00
C PRO A 39 3.63 -13.42 18.12
N ARG A 40 3.21 -14.21 19.12
CA ARG A 40 2.60 -13.64 20.32
C ARG A 40 3.70 -13.01 21.18
N ILE A 41 3.50 -11.78 21.63
CA ILE A 41 4.36 -11.14 22.63
C ILE A 41 3.87 -11.62 23.99
N ASN A 42 4.72 -12.35 24.71
CA ASN A 42 4.41 -12.83 26.06
C ASN A 42 4.66 -11.68 27.05
N SER A 43 3.59 -11.09 27.55
CA SER A 43 3.66 -10.06 28.57
C SER A 43 2.65 -10.32 29.68
N TYR A 44 2.81 -9.63 30.81
CA TYR A 44 1.87 -9.72 31.93
C TYR A 44 0.49 -9.14 31.56
N ASN A 45 0.43 -8.24 30.58
CA ASN A 45 -0.77 -7.56 30.13
C ASN A 45 -1.30 -8.19 28.85
N ASP A 46 -1.96 -9.34 28.99
CA ASP A 46 -2.53 -10.08 27.85
C ASP A 46 -3.73 -9.36 27.20
N VAL A 47 -4.41 -8.46 27.94
CA VAL A 47 -5.62 -7.77 27.50
C VAL A 47 -5.56 -6.30 27.90
N ILE A 48 -6.00 -5.41 27.02
CA ILE A 48 -6.17 -3.98 27.29
C ILE A 48 -7.67 -3.63 27.34
N SER A 49 -8.07 -2.85 28.35
CA SER A 49 -9.47 -2.46 28.51
C SER A 49 -9.86 -1.36 27.52
N SER A 50 -11.14 -1.29 27.16
CA SER A 50 -11.63 -0.21 26.27
C SER A 50 -11.45 1.19 26.88
N LYS A 51 -11.48 1.31 28.21
CA LYS A 51 -11.20 2.56 28.93
C LYS A 51 -9.75 2.99 28.79
N GLU A 52 -8.81 2.06 28.85
CA GLU A 52 -7.39 2.35 28.64
C GLU A 52 -7.11 2.76 27.20
N ILE A 53 -7.72 2.08 26.22
CA ILE A 53 -7.63 2.48 24.81
C ILE A 53 -8.13 3.92 24.62
N GLU A 54 -9.29 4.26 25.21
CA GLU A 54 -9.83 5.61 25.12
C GLU A 54 -8.91 6.65 25.79
N ARG A 55 -8.32 6.30 26.95
CA ARG A 55 -7.29 7.11 27.62
C ARG A 55 -6.09 7.36 26.70
N ILE A 56 -5.56 6.31 26.08
CA ILE A 56 -4.44 6.38 25.13
C ILE A 56 -4.79 7.31 23.97
N ILE A 57 -5.93 7.08 23.32
CA ILE A 57 -6.39 7.90 22.20
C ILE A 57 -6.46 9.37 22.60
N ASN A 58 -7.09 9.68 23.74
CA ASN A 58 -7.24 11.05 24.20
C ASN A 58 -5.90 11.71 24.56
N GLN A 59 -4.96 10.96 25.12
CA GLN A 59 -3.61 11.47 25.43
C GLN A 59 -2.83 11.79 24.14
N PHE A 60 -2.77 10.85 23.20
CA PHE A 60 -2.06 11.05 21.94
C PHE A 60 -2.74 12.08 21.03
N LYS A 61 -4.07 12.24 21.09
CA LYS A 61 -4.76 13.36 20.43
C LYS A 61 -4.23 14.71 20.89
N LYS A 62 -3.97 14.88 22.19
CA LYS A 62 -3.41 16.13 22.73
C LYS A 62 -1.98 16.33 22.25
N VAL A 63 -1.15 15.30 22.32
CA VAL A 63 0.26 15.34 21.87
C VAL A 63 0.36 15.75 20.39
N TYR A 64 -0.53 15.25 19.54
CA TYR A 64 -0.51 15.52 18.11
C TYR A 64 -1.33 16.74 17.67
N ASN A 65 -1.81 17.57 18.60
CA ASN A 65 -2.69 18.71 18.28
C ASN A 65 -3.92 18.29 17.44
N LEU A 66 -4.50 17.12 17.75
CA LEU A 66 -5.70 16.54 17.15
C LEU A 66 -6.93 16.66 18.06
N ALA A 67 -6.89 17.59 19.03
CA ALA A 67 -7.99 17.78 19.99
C ALA A 67 -9.32 18.12 19.30
N ASP A 68 -9.28 18.79 18.14
CA ASP A 68 -10.45 19.17 17.35
C ASP A 68 -10.99 18.06 16.45
N TYR A 69 -10.37 16.88 16.46
CA TYR A 69 -10.80 15.71 15.69
C TYR A 69 -11.53 14.71 16.58
N ASP A 70 -12.64 14.18 16.10
CA ASP A 70 -13.30 13.03 16.71
C ASP A 70 -12.62 11.72 16.27
N VAL A 71 -12.27 10.85 17.22
CA VAL A 71 -11.61 9.57 16.93
C VAL A 71 -12.61 8.46 17.12
N ILE A 72 -13.05 7.87 16.01
CA ILE A 72 -14.01 6.78 16.00
C ILE A 72 -13.23 5.47 15.99
N TYR A 73 -13.14 4.82 17.16
CA TYR A 73 -12.59 3.47 17.32
C TYR A 73 -13.74 2.47 17.36
N SER A 74 -14.13 1.93 16.19
CA SER A 74 -15.30 1.05 16.08
C SER A 74 -15.03 -0.16 15.21
N ASN A 75 -15.82 -1.22 15.41
CA ASN A 75 -15.88 -2.34 14.46
C ASN A 75 -16.39 -1.78 13.13
N THR A 76 -15.58 -1.88 12.09
CA THR A 76 -15.97 -1.48 10.74
C THR A 76 -16.03 -2.73 9.87
N GLU A 77 -17.07 -2.83 9.05
CA GLU A 77 -17.24 -3.95 8.10
C GLU A 77 -16.11 -4.01 7.06
N SER A 78 -15.40 -2.89 6.84
CA SER A 78 -14.33 -2.80 5.86
C SER A 78 -13.02 -2.28 6.47
N TYR A 79 -11.91 -2.72 5.88
CA TYR A 79 -10.57 -2.25 6.22
C TYR A 79 -10.40 -0.78 5.84
N ILE A 80 -10.05 0.04 6.83
CA ILE A 80 -9.66 1.43 6.58
C ILE A 80 -8.17 1.48 6.27
N SER A 81 -7.88 1.70 4.99
CA SER A 81 -6.49 1.83 4.49
C SER A 81 -5.72 2.93 5.21
N LEU A 82 -4.39 2.76 5.29
CA LEU A 82 -3.46 3.64 6.01
C LEU A 82 -3.72 5.14 5.81
N PHE A 83 -3.96 5.56 4.56
CA PHE A 83 -4.10 6.97 4.19
C PHE A 83 -5.54 7.47 4.00
N LYS A 84 -6.54 6.67 4.37
CA LYS A 84 -7.97 7.02 4.32
C LYS A 84 -8.61 7.13 5.72
N ASN A 85 -7.83 6.98 6.78
CA ASN A 85 -8.32 7.10 8.15
C ASN A 85 -8.72 8.54 8.55
N LEU A 86 -8.09 9.56 7.95
CA LEU A 86 -8.37 10.97 8.24
C LEU A 86 -9.42 11.56 7.29
N ASN A 87 -10.56 12.00 7.83
CA ASN A 87 -11.54 12.83 7.16
C ASN A 87 -11.40 14.29 7.61
N LYS A 88 -10.74 15.11 6.79
CA LYS A 88 -10.51 16.54 7.10
C LYS A 88 -11.78 17.38 7.14
N ARG A 89 -12.79 17.05 6.32
CA ARG A 89 -14.04 17.83 6.24
C ARG A 89 -14.92 17.61 7.46
N LYS A 90 -15.07 16.36 7.89
CA LYS A 90 -15.84 15.98 9.08
C LYS A 90 -15.05 16.10 10.38
N LYS A 91 -13.74 16.44 10.31
CA LYS A 91 -12.80 16.38 11.43
C LYS A 91 -12.86 15.05 12.18
N GLN A 92 -12.80 13.95 11.43
CA GLN A 92 -12.89 12.60 11.98
C GLN A 92 -11.64 11.79 11.66
N ILE A 93 -11.19 10.98 12.60
CA ILE A 93 -10.16 9.96 12.42
C ILE A 93 -10.81 8.62 12.73
N ILE A 94 -10.91 7.76 11.72
CA ILE A 94 -11.58 6.47 11.85
C ILE A 94 -10.50 5.39 11.97
N ILE A 95 -10.54 4.64 13.07
CA ILE A 95 -9.63 3.54 13.36
C ILE A 95 -10.46 2.27 13.49
N SER A 96 -10.26 1.34 12.57
CA SER A 96 -10.97 0.06 12.58
C SER A 96 -10.51 -0.78 13.76
N LYS A 97 -11.43 -1.18 14.63
CA LYS A 97 -11.15 -2.15 15.68
C LYS A 97 -10.87 -3.52 15.07
N LYS A 98 -9.88 -4.22 15.61
CA LYS A 98 -9.45 -5.54 15.18
C LYS A 98 -8.92 -6.33 16.37
N ILE A 99 -8.99 -7.66 16.29
CA ILE A 99 -8.35 -8.57 17.25
C ILE A 99 -6.85 -8.66 16.92
N PHE A 100 -6.02 -8.39 17.91
CA PHE A 100 -4.56 -8.51 17.82
C PHE A 100 -4.07 -9.67 18.68
N GLU A 101 -2.97 -10.30 18.26
CA GLU A 101 -2.31 -11.38 19.01
C GLU A 101 -1.63 -10.88 20.30
N SER A 102 -1.50 -9.56 20.47
CA SER A 102 -0.92 -8.93 21.66
C SER A 102 -1.34 -7.47 21.77
N VAL A 103 -1.43 -6.97 23.01
CA VAL A 103 -1.65 -5.56 23.35
C VAL A 103 -0.61 -4.63 22.71
N GLY A 104 0.66 -5.05 22.60
CA GLY A 104 1.70 -4.23 21.96
C GLY A 104 1.38 -3.89 20.51
N TYR A 105 0.80 -4.83 19.76
CA TYR A 105 0.39 -4.62 18.37
C TYR A 105 -0.82 -3.68 18.27
N GLU A 106 -1.78 -3.80 19.19
CA GLU A 106 -2.95 -2.92 19.24
C GLU A 106 -2.55 -1.49 19.57
N ILE A 107 -1.67 -1.30 20.56
CA ILE A 107 -1.15 0.02 20.94
C ILE A 107 -0.38 0.65 19.78
N ASP A 108 0.55 -0.07 19.14
CA ASP A 108 1.29 0.46 17.98
C ASP A 108 0.36 0.80 16.82
N TYR A 109 -0.65 -0.04 16.56
CA TYR A 109 -1.66 0.23 15.55
C TYR A 109 -2.44 1.53 15.83
N ILE A 110 -2.91 1.75 17.06
CA ILE A 110 -3.68 2.96 17.40
C ILE A 110 -2.79 4.21 17.31
N ILE A 111 -1.61 4.18 17.94
CA ILE A 111 -0.69 5.32 17.99
C ILE A 111 -0.25 5.72 16.59
N SER A 112 0.13 4.74 15.75
CA SER A 112 0.55 5.02 14.38
C SER A 112 -0.56 5.60 13.49
N ARG A 113 -1.82 5.22 13.72
CA ARG A 113 -2.97 5.79 13.00
C ARG A 113 -3.22 7.24 13.38
N LEU A 114 -3.04 7.59 14.65
CA LEU A 114 -3.07 8.98 15.10
C LEU A 114 -1.89 9.77 14.55
N TRP A 115 -0.68 9.19 14.60
CA TRP A 115 0.53 9.82 14.08
C TRP A 115 0.43 10.13 12.59
N ILE A 116 0.04 9.17 11.75
CA ILE A 116 -0.17 9.43 10.31
C ILE A 116 -1.24 10.49 10.07
N SER A 117 -2.32 10.48 10.86
CA SER A 117 -3.36 11.50 10.74
C SER A 117 -2.82 12.90 11.04
N ALA A 118 -1.98 13.03 12.06
CA ALA A 118 -1.29 14.28 12.40
C ALA A 118 -0.38 14.74 11.25
N GLN A 119 0.48 13.84 10.75
CA GLN A 119 1.40 14.16 9.65
C GLN A 119 0.65 14.53 8.35
N LEU A 120 -0.50 13.90 8.08
CA LEU A 120 -1.37 14.25 6.96
C LEU A 120 -2.08 15.60 7.16
N LYS A 121 -2.44 15.97 8.40
CA LYS A 121 -2.99 17.29 8.76
C LYS A 121 -1.96 18.37 8.48
N GLU A 122 -0.72 18.17 8.93
CA GLU A 122 0.43 19.07 8.77
C GLU A 122 0.99 19.14 7.34
N LYS A 123 0.48 18.30 6.43
CA LYS A 123 0.93 18.19 5.02
C LYS A 123 2.41 17.80 4.89
N ASN A 124 2.93 16.96 5.78
CA ASN A 124 4.30 16.46 5.71
C ASN A 124 4.59 15.84 4.32
N ASN A 125 5.60 16.38 3.64
CA ASN A 125 5.95 15.99 2.27
C ASN A 125 6.39 14.53 2.17
N LEU A 126 7.07 13.99 3.20
CA LEU A 126 7.50 12.60 3.24
C LEU A 126 6.30 11.65 3.22
N ILE A 127 5.32 11.88 4.10
CA ILE A 127 4.10 11.05 4.19
C ILE A 127 3.24 11.20 2.93
N ARG A 128 3.16 12.40 2.35
CA ARG A 128 2.47 12.61 1.06
C ARG A 128 3.14 11.88 -0.08
N GLY A 129 4.48 11.91 -0.15
CA GLY A 129 5.26 11.15 -1.13
C GLY A 129 5.05 9.64 -0.95
N TYR A 130 5.07 9.16 0.29
CA TYR A 130 4.80 7.76 0.60
C TYR A 130 3.41 7.32 0.17
N LYS A 131 2.37 8.13 0.43
CA LYS A 131 1.01 7.89 -0.08
C LYS A 131 0.98 7.79 -1.60
N ALA A 132 1.71 8.67 -2.30
CA ALA A 132 1.76 8.64 -3.75
C ALA A 132 2.43 7.37 -4.29
N LEU A 133 3.55 6.95 -3.69
CA LEU A 133 4.26 5.73 -4.05
C LEU A 133 3.45 4.45 -3.81
N LEU A 134 2.65 4.41 -2.74
CA LEU A 134 1.87 3.21 -2.38
C LEU A 134 0.50 3.13 -3.04
N VAL A 135 -0.12 4.27 -3.36
CA VAL A 135 -1.50 4.31 -3.87
C VAL A 135 -1.54 4.77 -5.32
N TYR A 136 -1.00 5.95 -5.62
CA TYR A 136 -1.19 6.57 -6.93
C TYR A 136 -0.32 5.92 -8.01
N VAL A 137 0.97 5.72 -7.74
CA VAL A 137 1.90 5.12 -8.73
C VAL A 137 1.45 3.73 -9.16
N PRO A 138 1.10 2.78 -8.26
CA PRO A 138 0.69 1.45 -8.66
C PRO A 138 -0.63 1.45 -9.42
N ILE A 139 -1.63 2.21 -8.96
CA ILE A 139 -2.95 2.28 -9.62
C ILE A 139 -2.82 2.88 -11.02
N LEU A 140 -2.15 4.03 -11.16
CA LEU A 140 -1.99 4.67 -12.47
C LEU A 140 -1.17 3.81 -13.43
N SER A 141 -0.11 3.16 -12.93
CA SER A 141 0.71 2.25 -13.74
C SER A 141 -0.11 1.05 -14.22
N LEU A 142 -0.89 0.42 -13.32
CA LEU A 142 -1.73 -0.73 -13.66
C LEU A 142 -2.82 -0.37 -14.69
N VAL A 143 -3.52 0.76 -14.50
CA VAL A 143 -4.53 1.24 -15.45
C VAL A 143 -3.89 1.53 -16.81
N THR A 144 -2.72 2.14 -16.84
CA THR A 144 -1.99 2.43 -18.08
C THR A 144 -1.57 1.14 -18.80
N ILE A 145 -1.07 0.14 -18.07
CA ILE A 145 -0.74 -1.20 -18.58
C ILE A 145 -1.96 -1.84 -19.24
N LEU A 146 -3.12 -1.86 -18.56
CA LEU A 146 -4.34 -2.48 -19.08
C LEU A 146 -4.87 -1.78 -20.33
N ILE A 147 -4.93 -0.45 -20.31
CA ILE A 147 -5.39 0.34 -21.46
C ILE A 147 -4.43 0.17 -22.66
N CYS A 148 -3.11 0.25 -22.43
CA CYS A 148 -2.14 0.09 -23.51
C CYS A 148 -2.19 -1.31 -24.12
N LEU A 149 -2.36 -2.36 -23.30
CA LEU A 149 -2.52 -3.72 -23.81
C LEU A 149 -3.77 -3.88 -24.66
N LEU A 150 -4.91 -3.35 -24.19
CA LEU A 150 -6.18 -3.40 -24.94
C LEU A 150 -6.05 -2.69 -26.30
N LEU A 151 -5.51 -1.46 -26.30
CA LEU A 151 -5.30 -0.68 -27.53
C LEU A 151 -4.33 -1.38 -28.49
N ASN A 152 -3.29 -2.02 -27.95
CA ASN A 152 -2.33 -2.78 -28.75
C ASN A 152 -2.97 -4.02 -29.39
N CYS A 153 -3.82 -4.75 -28.65
CA CYS A 153 -4.60 -5.86 -29.22
C CYS A 153 -5.54 -5.39 -30.34
N ILE A 154 -6.26 -4.28 -30.14
CA ILE A 154 -7.17 -3.70 -31.14
C ILE A 154 -6.38 -3.29 -32.39
N LEU A 155 -5.27 -2.58 -32.21
CA LEU A 155 -4.41 -2.14 -33.32
C LEU A 155 -3.86 -3.36 -34.08
N PHE A 156 -3.31 -4.35 -33.37
CA PHE A 156 -2.76 -5.55 -33.98
C PHE A 156 -3.81 -6.35 -34.76
N GLY A 157 -5.00 -6.53 -34.18
CA GLY A 157 -6.12 -7.21 -34.84
C GLY A 157 -6.59 -6.47 -36.09
N TYR A 158 -6.67 -5.14 -36.04
CA TYR A 158 -7.09 -4.32 -37.18
C TYR A 158 -6.07 -4.33 -38.33
N MET A 159 -4.77 -4.31 -38.00
CA MET A 159 -3.68 -4.33 -38.98
C MET A 159 -3.45 -5.73 -39.58
N SER A 160 -3.97 -6.79 -38.95
CA SER A 160 -3.82 -8.16 -39.44
C SER A 160 -4.64 -8.37 -40.72
N GLY A 161 -3.96 -8.68 -41.82
CA GLY A 161 -4.60 -8.99 -43.10
C GLY A 161 -4.96 -7.79 -43.97
N ARG A 162 -4.54 -6.57 -43.60
CA ARG A 162 -4.71 -5.36 -44.44
C ARG A 162 -3.40 -4.91 -45.07
N GLU A 163 -3.49 -4.38 -46.28
CA GLU A 163 -2.36 -3.74 -46.96
C GLU A 163 -2.19 -2.29 -46.46
N LEU A 164 -0.95 -1.86 -46.26
CA LEU A 164 -0.63 -0.56 -45.65
C LEU A 164 -1.12 0.63 -46.48
N GLU A 165 -1.26 0.47 -47.79
CA GLU A 165 -1.65 1.53 -48.73
C GLU A 165 -3.13 1.92 -48.61
N GLN A 166 -3.96 1.09 -47.96
CA GLN A 166 -5.40 1.29 -47.80
C GLN A 166 -5.79 1.85 -46.42
N LEU A 167 -4.81 2.28 -45.62
CA LEU A 167 -4.98 2.63 -44.22
C LEU A 167 -4.71 4.11 -43.96
N ASP A 168 -5.41 4.68 -42.97
CA ASP A 168 -5.18 6.04 -42.51
C ASP A 168 -3.73 6.24 -42.02
N ASP A 169 -3.14 7.39 -42.35
CA ASP A 169 -1.76 7.75 -42.00
C ASP A 169 -1.48 7.64 -40.49
N LEU A 170 -2.47 7.95 -39.66
CA LEU A 170 -2.35 7.87 -38.20
C LEU A 170 -2.19 6.41 -37.73
N LEU A 171 -2.94 5.47 -38.32
CA LEU A 171 -2.85 4.04 -37.97
C LEU A 171 -1.53 3.45 -38.45
N VAL A 172 -1.08 3.85 -39.64
CA VAL A 172 0.24 3.47 -40.17
C VAL A 172 1.36 4.02 -39.28
N TRP A 173 1.23 5.25 -38.78
CA TRP A 173 2.18 5.84 -37.84
C TRP A 173 2.23 5.09 -36.51
N LEU A 174 1.08 4.81 -35.90
CA LEU A 174 0.97 4.00 -34.67
C LEU A 174 1.49 2.57 -34.85
N TRP A 175 1.42 2.02 -36.06
CA TRP A 175 1.94 0.70 -36.37
C TRP A 175 3.47 0.69 -36.55
N LYS A 176 4.03 1.76 -37.14
CA LYS A 176 5.48 1.92 -37.31
C LYS A 176 6.18 2.24 -36.00
N ILE A 177 5.57 3.07 -35.17
CA ILE A 177 6.07 3.42 -33.84
C ILE A 177 5.20 2.72 -32.82
N PRO A 178 5.65 1.62 -32.18
CA PRO A 178 4.83 0.81 -31.28
C PRO A 178 4.60 1.52 -29.93
N LEU A 179 3.94 2.68 -29.97
CA LEU A 179 3.77 3.63 -28.89
C LEU A 179 3.11 2.97 -27.67
N PHE A 180 2.09 2.13 -27.90
CA PHE A 180 1.41 1.41 -26.83
C PHE A 180 2.31 0.42 -26.11
N SER A 181 3.20 -0.29 -26.83
CA SER A 181 4.19 -1.17 -26.20
C SER A 181 5.23 -0.38 -25.39
N ILE A 182 5.66 0.79 -25.88
CA ILE A 182 6.61 1.64 -25.17
C ILE A 182 5.98 2.17 -23.87
N LEU A 183 4.78 2.75 -23.95
CA LEU A 183 4.06 3.25 -22.78
C LEU A 183 3.75 2.14 -21.77
N TYR A 184 3.38 0.96 -22.25
CA TYR A 184 3.19 -0.24 -21.43
C TYR A 184 4.46 -0.57 -20.63
N PHE A 185 5.61 -0.63 -21.30
CA PHE A 185 6.87 -0.96 -20.66
C PHE A 185 7.34 0.13 -19.69
N THR A 186 7.16 1.41 -20.03
CA THR A 186 7.44 2.52 -19.11
C THR A 186 6.56 2.45 -17.85
N ALA A 187 5.27 2.16 -17.99
CA ALA A 187 4.38 1.99 -16.86
C ALA A 187 4.78 0.79 -15.98
N PHE A 188 5.18 -0.32 -16.60
CA PHE A 188 5.72 -1.49 -15.87
C PHE A 188 6.98 -1.14 -15.07
N LEU A 189 7.96 -0.46 -15.68
CA LEU A 189 9.16 -0.01 -14.99
C LEU A 189 8.83 0.96 -13.84
N SER A 190 7.89 1.89 -14.05
CA SER A 190 7.42 2.80 -13.00
C SER A 190 6.86 2.04 -11.79
N LEU A 191 6.13 0.93 -12.01
CA LEU A 191 5.61 0.08 -10.94
C LEU A 191 6.76 -0.58 -10.16
N LEU A 192 7.75 -1.15 -10.86
CA LEU A 192 8.91 -1.79 -10.24
C LEU A 192 9.76 -0.79 -9.43
N PHE A 193 10.11 0.36 -10.01
CA PHE A 193 10.88 1.39 -9.33
C PHE A 193 10.11 1.98 -8.16
N GLY A 194 8.81 2.24 -8.33
CA GLY A 194 7.93 2.71 -7.25
C GLY A 194 7.94 1.75 -6.06
N TYR A 195 7.87 0.44 -6.32
CA TYR A 195 7.97 -0.59 -5.29
C TYR A 195 9.33 -0.55 -4.57
N LEU A 196 10.44 -0.51 -5.29
CA LEU A 196 11.78 -0.47 -4.68
C LEU A 196 12.03 0.80 -3.85
N ILE A 197 11.61 1.96 -4.36
CA ILE A 197 11.75 3.26 -3.66
C ILE A 197 10.92 3.25 -2.38
N SER A 198 9.73 2.62 -2.42
CA SER A 198 8.85 2.58 -1.26
C SER A 198 9.44 1.88 -0.03
N PHE A 199 10.40 0.95 -0.20
CA PHE A 199 11.13 0.35 0.92
C PHE A 199 11.97 1.37 1.68
N LYS A 200 12.76 2.17 0.96
CA LYS A 200 13.61 3.21 1.58
C LYS A 200 12.78 4.27 2.29
N VAL A 201 11.66 4.66 1.66
CA VAL A 201 10.75 5.64 2.25
C VAL A 201 10.07 5.05 3.49
N LYS A 202 9.68 3.77 3.47
CA LYS A 202 9.15 3.08 4.65
C LYS A 202 10.16 3.09 5.79
N GLU A 203 11.40 2.69 5.55
CA GLU A 203 12.45 2.68 6.57
C GLU A 203 12.64 4.06 7.22
N THR A 204 12.61 5.13 6.40
CA THR A 204 12.71 6.51 6.89
C THR A 204 11.51 6.89 7.77
N ILE A 205 10.30 6.48 7.38
CA ILE A 205 9.08 6.74 8.16
C ILE A 205 9.08 5.95 9.47
N GLU A 206 9.45 4.67 9.43
CA GLU A 206 9.57 3.81 10.61
C GLU A 206 10.59 4.38 11.61
N TYR A 207 11.73 4.91 11.11
CA TYR A 207 12.75 5.57 11.91
C TYR A 207 12.22 6.85 12.58
N ASN A 208 11.60 7.75 11.82
CA ASN A 208 11.04 8.99 12.36
C ASN A 208 9.96 8.71 13.41
N TYR A 209 9.05 7.78 13.11
CA TYR A 209 8.01 7.36 14.03
C TYR A 209 8.61 6.77 15.32
N ASN A 210 9.61 5.90 15.23
CA ASN A 210 10.27 5.33 16.41
C ASN A 210 10.95 6.39 17.26
N ASN A 211 11.68 7.31 16.64
CA ASN A 211 12.36 8.37 17.38
C ASN A 211 11.38 9.25 18.16
N GLU A 212 10.26 9.61 17.53
CA GLU A 212 9.22 10.39 18.20
C GLU A 212 8.51 9.58 19.29
N MET A 213 8.19 8.31 19.02
CA MET A 213 7.33 7.51 19.90
C MET A 213 8.04 6.90 21.10
N SER A 214 9.32 6.55 20.99
CA SER A 214 10.03 5.82 22.04
C SER A 214 10.02 6.58 23.38
N GLY A 215 10.22 7.89 23.33
CA GLY A 215 10.15 8.74 24.53
C GLY A 215 8.72 8.94 25.03
N LEU A 216 7.77 9.17 24.11
CA LEU A 216 6.37 9.42 24.47
C LEU A 216 5.71 8.20 25.09
N VAL A 217 5.93 7.00 24.56
CA VAL A 217 5.39 5.76 25.12
C VAL A 217 5.99 5.49 26.49
N LYS A 218 7.30 5.73 26.69
CA LYS A 218 7.94 5.57 28.00
C LYS A 218 7.32 6.46 29.08
N ILE A 219 6.90 7.68 28.72
CA ILE A 219 6.30 8.63 29.66
C ILE A 219 4.79 8.37 29.83
N ALA A 220 4.09 8.08 28.74
CA ALA A 220 2.63 8.00 28.71
C ALA A 220 2.08 6.62 29.08
N LEU A 221 2.84 5.56 28.81
CA LEU A 221 2.40 4.16 28.82
C LEU A 221 3.50 3.26 29.37
N GLU A 222 4.03 3.61 30.55
CA GLU A 222 5.16 2.91 31.19
C GLU A 222 4.93 1.38 31.26
N GLU A 223 3.72 0.96 31.60
CA GLU A 223 3.31 -0.44 31.72
C GLU A 223 3.33 -1.24 30.40
N TYR A 224 3.32 -0.56 29.24
CA TYR A 224 3.28 -1.18 27.92
C TYR A 224 4.56 -0.97 27.10
N VAL A 225 5.61 -0.39 27.68
CA VAL A 225 6.85 -0.04 26.95
C VAL A 225 7.49 -1.27 26.31
N GLN A 226 7.60 -2.38 27.04
CA GLN A 226 8.21 -3.61 26.53
C GLN A 226 7.39 -4.22 25.38
N ASP A 227 6.07 -4.19 25.49
CA ASP A 227 5.15 -4.69 24.47
C ASP A 227 5.22 -3.86 23.20
N PHE A 228 5.25 -2.54 23.36
CA PHE A 228 5.45 -1.61 22.26
C PHE A 228 6.81 -1.86 21.57
N VAL A 229 7.92 -1.90 22.31
CA VAL A 229 9.26 -2.16 21.73
C VAL A 229 9.32 -3.49 20.98
N SER A 230 8.69 -4.54 21.54
CA SER A 230 8.61 -5.85 20.90
C SER A 230 7.79 -5.79 19.60
N ALA A 231 6.66 -5.09 19.62
CA ALA A 231 5.84 -4.84 18.43
C ALA A 231 6.62 -4.08 17.34
N ARG A 232 7.35 -3.03 17.73
CA ARG A 232 8.19 -2.24 16.81
C ARG A 232 9.31 -3.07 16.20
N THR A 233 9.98 -3.90 17.01
CA THR A 233 11.03 -4.81 16.53
C THR A 233 10.50 -5.77 15.47
N TYR A 234 9.33 -6.37 15.70
CA TYR A 234 8.66 -7.20 14.70
C TYR A 234 8.33 -6.41 13.42
N SER A 235 7.71 -5.23 13.56
CA SER A 235 7.33 -4.39 12.42
C SER A 235 8.52 -3.99 11.55
N GLN A 236 9.65 -3.64 12.17
CA GLN A 236 10.87 -3.25 11.45
C GLN A 236 11.52 -4.42 10.71
N ASN A 237 11.34 -5.65 11.18
CA ASN A 237 11.81 -6.85 10.47
C ASN A 237 11.02 -7.09 9.18
N ILE A 238 9.76 -6.65 9.11
CA ILE A 238 8.99 -6.65 7.87
C ILE A 238 9.48 -5.49 6.99
N ARG A 239 10.35 -5.75 6.01
CA ARG A 239 10.89 -4.68 5.14
C ARG A 239 9.91 -4.20 4.06
N ILE A 240 8.95 -5.04 3.70
CA ILE A 240 7.99 -4.72 2.63
C ILE A 240 7.04 -3.58 3.07
N SER A 241 6.84 -2.62 2.18
CA SER A 241 6.01 -1.41 2.33
C SER A 241 4.60 -1.61 1.80
N TYR A 242 4.45 -2.50 0.82
CA TYR A 242 3.23 -2.83 0.14
C TYR A 242 3.16 -4.33 -0.09
N ILE A 243 2.01 -4.93 0.16
CA ILE A 243 1.75 -6.33 -0.19
C ILE A 243 0.65 -6.34 -1.26
N PRO A 244 0.97 -6.63 -2.53
CA PRO A 244 -0.05 -6.75 -3.55
C PRO A 244 -0.84 -8.05 -3.32
N LEU A 245 -2.05 -7.92 -2.78
CA LEU A 245 -2.89 -9.04 -2.37
C LEU A 245 -4.23 -9.04 -3.11
N ILE A 246 -4.67 -10.24 -3.47
CA ILE A 246 -6.07 -10.47 -3.85
C ILE A 246 -6.85 -10.64 -2.54
N LYS A 247 -7.70 -9.65 -2.22
CA LYS A 247 -8.49 -9.65 -0.98
C LYS A 247 -9.81 -10.37 -1.20
N SER A 248 -10.05 -11.42 -0.41
CA SER A 248 -11.39 -12.01 -0.26
C SER A 248 -12.29 -11.09 0.59
N SER A 249 -13.60 -11.38 0.62
CA SER A 249 -14.56 -10.68 1.48
C SER A 249 -14.14 -10.67 2.95
N ASP A 250 -13.60 -11.79 3.42
CA ASP A 250 -13.28 -12.03 4.84
C ASP A 250 -11.81 -11.70 5.16
N PHE A 251 -11.14 -11.00 4.24
CA PHE A 251 -9.72 -10.68 4.35
C PHE A 251 -9.43 -9.87 5.62
N TRP A 252 -10.31 -8.94 5.99
CA TRP A 252 -10.04 -8.03 7.11
C TRP A 252 -10.02 -8.76 8.45
N GLU A 253 -11.00 -9.63 8.70
CA GLU A 253 -11.11 -10.42 9.93
C GLU A 253 -9.89 -11.32 10.12
N ASN A 254 -9.40 -11.91 9.03
CA ASN A 254 -8.26 -12.82 9.02
C ASN A 254 -6.92 -12.14 8.72
N SER A 255 -6.90 -10.82 8.65
CA SER A 255 -5.68 -10.10 8.29
C SER A 255 -4.63 -10.27 9.38
N LYS A 256 -3.37 -10.32 9.01
CA LYS A 256 -2.22 -10.34 9.91
C LYS A 256 -1.68 -8.92 10.10
N TRP A 257 -1.24 -8.62 11.32
CA TRP A 257 -0.54 -7.38 11.58
C TRP A 257 0.90 -7.49 11.07
N MET A 258 1.27 -6.65 10.11
CA MET A 258 2.59 -6.66 9.46
C MET A 258 3.41 -5.40 9.80
N GLY A 259 2.95 -4.64 10.80
CA GLY A 259 3.44 -3.30 11.10
C GLY A 259 2.43 -2.20 10.72
N PRO A 260 2.62 -0.99 11.25
CA PRO A 260 1.69 0.11 11.07
C PRO A 260 1.79 0.77 9.70
N PHE A 261 2.95 0.69 9.04
CA PHE A 261 3.23 1.37 7.77
C PHE A 261 3.29 0.44 6.56
N VAL A 262 2.71 -0.75 6.69
CA VAL A 262 2.50 -1.66 5.56
C VAL A 262 1.14 -1.37 4.94
N TYR A 263 1.14 -0.96 3.68
CA TYR A 263 -0.08 -0.82 2.91
C TYR A 263 -0.50 -2.18 2.38
N ILE A 264 -1.77 -2.51 2.63
CA ILE A 264 -2.42 -3.73 2.18
C ILE A 264 -3.59 -3.33 1.31
#